data_AF-A0A3E0X0X0-F1
#
_entry.id   AF-A0A3E0X0X0-F1
#
_cell.length_a   1.000
_cell.length_b   1.000
_cell.length_c   1.000
_cell.angle_alpha   90.00
_cell.angle_beta   90.00
_cell.angle_gamma   90.00
#
_symmetry.space_group_name_H-M   'P 1'
#
loop_
_entity.id
_entity.type
_entity.pdbx_description
1 polymer ?
#
loop_
_entity_poly.entity_id
_entity_poly.type
_entity_poly.pdbx_seq_one_letter_code
_entity_poly.pdbx_strand_id
1 'polypeptide(L)'
;MAAEADVYIANIARTQVVSWGPINKVSCYNNFTHIDPRVSNASESIQNVVGCSVAAGPTLTYIDWISGKNMWFAGGDGIGLSSETAGEWNHLFNVNIGYYF
;
A
#
# COMPACT_ATOMS: atom_id res chain seq x y z
N MET A 1 11.01 -23.82 7.98
CA MET A 1 10.65 -22.68 7.10
C MET A 1 9.13 -22.59 7.08
N ALA A 2 8.56 -21.38 6.95
CA ALA A 2 7.11 -21.23 6.78
C ALA A 2 6.66 -21.98 5.51
N ALA A 3 5.67 -22.87 5.66
CA ALA A 3 5.07 -23.61 4.55
C ALA A 3 3.66 -23.11 4.20
N GLU A 4 3.10 -22.27 5.07
CA GLU A 4 1.77 -21.67 4.98
C GLU A 4 1.81 -20.27 5.60
N ALA A 5 0.83 -19.43 5.26
CA ALA A 5 0.64 -18.11 5.86
C ALA A 5 -0.83 -17.71 5.78
N ASP A 6 -1.32 -17.02 6.80
CA ASP A 6 -2.63 -16.36 6.76
C ASP A 6 -2.46 -14.94 6.21
N VAL A 7 -3.35 -14.54 5.31
CA VAL A 7 -3.34 -13.20 4.71
C VAL A 7 -4.68 -12.52 4.98
N TYR A 8 -4.64 -11.44 5.74
CA TYR A 8 -5.79 -10.61 6.07
C TYR A 8 -5.73 -9.32 5.25
N ILE A 9 -6.81 -9.02 4.54
CA ILE A 9 -6.90 -7.83 3.69
C ILE A 9 -8.18 -7.08 4.03
N ALA A 10 -8.07 -5.78 4.21
CA ALA A 10 -9.20 -4.88 4.36
C ALA A 10 -9.01 -3.67 3.45
N ASN A 11 -10.02 -3.37 2.62
CA ASN A 11 -9.99 -2.23 1.72
C ASN A 11 -11.25 -1.41 1.88
N ILE A 12 -11.09 -0.09 1.95
CA ILE A 12 -12.18 0.86 1.85
C ILE A 12 -11.83 1.90 0.81
N ALA A 13 -12.79 2.20 -0.07
CA ALA A 13 -12.60 3.20 -1.11
C ALA A 13 -13.89 4.00 -1.33
N ARG A 14 -13.73 5.26 -1.70
CA ARG A 14 -14.83 6.12 -2.11
C ARG A 14 -14.43 6.96 -3.31
N THR A 15 -15.26 6.92 -4.33
CA THR A 15 -15.15 7.76 -5.51
C THR A 15 -16.10 8.94 -5.42
N GLN A 16 -15.60 10.10 -5.81
CA GLN A 16 -16.37 11.33 -6.00
C GLN A 16 -16.15 11.83 -7.42
N VAL A 17 -17.25 12.07 -8.13
CA VAL A 17 -17.25 12.80 -9.39
C VAL A 17 -17.30 14.28 -9.07
N VAL A 18 -16.38 15.05 -9.65
CA VAL A 18 -16.21 16.48 -9.36
C VAL A 18 -16.10 17.27 -10.66
N SER A 19 -16.23 18.60 -10.59
CA SER A 19 -16.12 19.50 -11.75
C SER A 19 -15.09 20.60 -11.48
N TRP A 20 -13.87 20.22 -11.09
CA TRP A 20 -12.80 21.14 -10.69
C TRP A 20 -11.82 21.41 -11.83
N GLY A 21 -12.34 21.97 -12.93
CA GLY A 21 -11.55 22.18 -14.15
C GLY A 21 -11.21 20.83 -14.81
N PRO A 22 -9.91 20.51 -15.04
CA PRO A 22 -9.54 19.26 -15.69
C PRO A 22 -9.84 18.03 -14.83
N ILE A 23 -9.90 18.18 -13.49
CA ILE A 23 -10.18 17.08 -12.56
C ILE A 23 -11.67 16.76 -12.61
N ASN A 24 -11.98 15.53 -13.01
CA ASN A 24 -13.36 15.06 -13.14
C ASN A 24 -13.71 13.91 -12.16
N LYS A 25 -12.70 13.27 -11.55
CA LYS A 25 -12.91 12.15 -10.63
C LYS A 25 -11.77 12.06 -9.63
N VAL A 26 -12.14 11.91 -8.36
CA VAL A 26 -11.19 11.61 -7.27
C VAL A 26 -11.66 10.33 -6.59
N SER A 27 -10.79 9.34 -6.43
CA SER A 27 -11.08 8.12 -5.67
C SER A 27 -10.06 7.95 -4.55
N CYS A 28 -10.51 8.13 -3.31
CA CYS A 28 -9.66 7.95 -2.15
C CYS A 28 -9.87 6.58 -1.51
N TYR A 29 -8.81 6.00 -0.98
CA TYR A 29 -8.81 4.65 -0.45
C TYR A 29 -7.87 4.50 0.74
N ASN A 30 -8.15 3.45 1.51
CA ASN A 30 -7.23 2.87 2.46
C ASN A 30 -7.21 1.35 2.26
N ASN A 31 -6.04 0.82 1.95
CA ASN A 31 -5.80 -0.59 1.69
C ASN A 31 -4.84 -1.13 2.75
N PHE A 32 -5.32 -2.09 3.52
CA PHE A 32 -4.57 -2.74 4.59
C PHE A 32 -4.33 -4.21 4.25
N THR A 33 -3.10 -4.66 4.47
CA THR A 33 -2.67 -6.05 4.32
C THR A 33 -1.87 -6.46 5.54
N HIS A 34 -2.18 -7.64 6.08
CA HIS A 34 -1.41 -8.30 7.14
C HIS A 34 -1.14 -9.75 6.73
N ILE A 35 0.13 -10.15 6.79
CA ILE A 35 0.62 -11.49 6.46
C ILE A 35 1.20 -12.10 7.74
N ASP A 36 0.59 -13.18 8.22
CA ASP A 36 1.06 -13.99 9.35
C ASP A 36 1.65 -15.31 8.81
N PRO A 37 2.97 -15.54 8.91
CA PRO A 37 3.64 -16.73 8.38
C PRO A 37 3.40 -18.01 9.21
N ARG A 38 2.60 -17.99 10.29
CA ARG A 38 2.20 -19.16 11.10
C ARG A 38 3.36 -19.99 11.66
N VAL A 39 4.54 -19.40 11.80
CA VAL A 39 5.73 -20.05 12.36
C VAL A 39 6.43 -19.13 13.35
N SER A 40 7.00 -19.70 14.41
CA SER A 40 7.64 -18.95 15.49
C SER A 40 8.97 -18.28 15.12
N ASN A 41 9.56 -18.64 13.98
CA ASN A 41 10.86 -18.15 13.54
C ASN A 41 10.76 -17.08 12.42
N ALA A 42 9.57 -16.49 12.22
CA ALA A 42 9.33 -15.41 11.28
C ALA A 42 8.40 -14.36 11.92
N SER A 43 8.58 -13.10 11.55
CA SER A 43 7.70 -12.01 12.00
C SER A 43 6.64 -11.69 10.95
N GLU A 44 5.50 -11.22 11.44
CA GLU A 44 4.40 -10.68 10.63
C GLU A 44 4.86 -9.54 9.71
N SER A 45 4.23 -9.44 8.55
CA SER A 45 4.40 -8.32 7.61
C SER A 45 3.10 -7.55 7.49
N ILE A 46 3.15 -6.23 7.63
CA ILE A 46 1.97 -5.37 7.63
C ILE A 46 2.19 -4.24 6.64
N GLN A 47 1.20 -3.96 5.79
CA GLN A 47 1.21 -2.80 4.90
C GLN A 47 -0.11 -2.04 5.03
N ASN A 48 -0.02 -0.72 5.08
CA ASN A 48 -1.14 0.19 4.95
C ASN A 48 -0.83 1.23 3.88
N VAL A 49 -1.68 1.30 2.85
CA VAL A 49 -1.61 2.32 1.80
C VAL A 49 -2.83 3.22 1.94
N VAL A 50 -2.61 4.49 2.23
CA VAL A 50 -3.66 5.50 2.23
C VAL A 50 -3.35 6.52 1.14
N GLY A 51 -4.34 6.82 0.31
CA GLY A 51 -4.10 7.70 -0.82
C GLY A 51 -5.33 7.96 -1.65
N CYS A 52 -5.12 8.68 -2.74
CA CYS A 52 -6.17 8.98 -3.70
C CYS A 52 -5.64 8.90 -5.13
N SER A 53 -6.49 8.44 -6.04
CA SER A 53 -6.33 8.64 -7.47
C SER A 53 -7.12 9.86 -7.94
N VAL A 54 -6.51 10.64 -8.83
CA VAL A 54 -7.06 11.86 -9.43
C VAL A 54 -7.03 11.68 -10.93
N ALA A 55 -8.22 11.66 -11.54
CA ALA A 55 -8.35 11.68 -13.00
C ALA A 55 -8.52 13.13 -13.47
N ALA A 56 -7.62 13.57 -14.35
CA ALA A 56 -7.62 14.92 -14.89
C ALA A 56 -7.32 14.94 -16.39
N GLY A 57 -8.36 15.10 -17.23
CA GLY A 57 -8.21 15.00 -18.68
C GLY A 57 -7.55 13.66 -19.09
N PRO A 58 -6.40 13.66 -19.80
CA PRO A 58 -5.68 12.44 -20.18
C PRO A 58 -4.84 11.82 -19.06
N THR A 59 -4.76 12.42 -17.88
CA THR A 59 -3.92 11.91 -16.79
C THR A 59 -4.70 11.17 -15.72
N LEU A 60 -4.04 10.16 -15.15
CA LEU A 60 -4.45 9.51 -13.92
C LEU A 60 -3.25 9.53 -12.97
N THR A 61 -3.39 10.25 -11.86
CA THR A 61 -2.33 10.41 -10.86
C THR A 61 -2.74 9.71 -9.58
N TYR A 62 -1.85 8.89 -9.02
CA TYR A 62 -1.96 8.31 -7.69
C TYR A 62 -1.04 9.07 -6.73
N ILE A 63 -1.57 9.41 -5.55
CA ILE A 63 -0.84 10.06 -4.47
C ILE A 63 -1.06 9.22 -3.23
N ASP A 64 0.00 8.54 -2.79
CA ASP A 64 -0.05 7.51 -1.77
C ASP A 64 0.94 7.78 -0.64
N TRP A 65 0.48 7.49 0.57
CA TRP A 65 1.33 7.27 1.73
C TRP A 65 1.30 5.79 2.08
N ILE A 66 2.45 5.14 1.99
CA ILE A 66 2.62 3.71 2.24
C ILE A 66 3.38 3.56 3.55
N SER A 67 2.79 2.88 4.51
CA SER A 67 3.46 2.45 5.75
C SER A 67 3.59 0.93 5.72
N GLY A 68 4.80 0.40 5.90
CA GLY A 68 5.01 -1.05 5.91
C GLY A 68 5.96 -1.50 7.02
N LYS A 69 5.57 -2.56 7.73
CA LYS A 69 6.41 -3.33 8.65
C LYS A 69 6.82 -4.60 7.95
N ASN A 70 8.13 -4.84 7.83
CA ASN A 70 8.68 -6.02 7.14
C ASN A 70 8.18 -6.20 5.69
N MET A 71 7.70 -5.14 5.02
CA MET A 71 7.11 -5.25 3.67
C MET A 71 8.09 -4.75 2.60
N TRP A 72 8.32 -5.55 1.55
CA TRP A 72 9.24 -5.20 0.45
C TRP A 72 8.93 -3.86 -0.19
N PHE A 73 7.64 -3.60 -0.43
CA PHE A 73 7.24 -2.36 -1.10
C PHE A 73 7.53 -1.12 -0.26
N ALA A 74 7.64 -1.27 1.07
CA ALA A 74 8.08 -0.21 1.98
C ALA A 74 9.60 -0.28 2.29
N GLY A 75 10.36 -1.19 1.68
CA GLY A 75 11.80 -1.35 1.93
C GLY A 75 12.17 -2.32 3.06
N GLY A 76 11.24 -3.13 3.56
CA GLY A 76 11.51 -4.22 4.49
C GLY A 76 11.79 -5.56 3.79
N ASP A 77 12.10 -6.60 4.56
CA ASP A 77 12.53 -7.91 4.02
C ASP A 77 11.41 -8.80 3.45
N GLY A 78 10.16 -8.30 3.42
CA GLY A 78 8.97 -8.98 2.91
C GLY A 78 8.32 -9.95 3.89
N ILE A 79 9.13 -10.72 4.59
CA ILE A 79 8.78 -11.54 5.74
C ILE A 79 9.88 -11.28 6.76
N GLY A 80 9.53 -10.98 8.01
CA GLY A 80 10.53 -10.63 9.04
C GLY A 80 11.33 -11.85 9.51
N LEU A 81 12.14 -12.40 8.61
CA LEU A 81 13.08 -13.49 8.84
C LEU A 81 14.34 -12.89 9.45
N SER A 82 14.56 -13.15 10.75
CA SER A 82 15.78 -12.87 11.54
C SER A 82 16.83 -11.94 10.87
N SER A 83 16.46 -10.68 10.66
CA SER A 83 17.31 -9.60 10.18
C SER A 83 17.39 -8.53 11.26
N GLU A 84 18.45 -7.72 11.25
CA GLU A 84 18.62 -6.59 12.20
C GLU A 84 17.47 -5.57 12.14
N THR A 85 16.69 -5.59 11.04
CA THR A 85 15.58 -4.69 10.72
C THR A 85 14.20 -5.35 10.94
N ALA A 86 14.14 -6.59 11.41
CA ALA A 86 12.89 -7.30 11.62
C ALA A 86 12.02 -6.57 12.67
N GLY A 87 10.84 -6.13 12.22
CA GLY A 87 9.87 -5.40 13.03
C GLY A 87 9.89 -3.88 12.86
N GLU A 88 10.83 -3.34 12.09
CA GLU A 88 10.88 -1.92 11.78
C GLU A 88 9.77 -1.50 10.81
N TRP A 89 9.28 -0.27 11.02
CA TRP A 89 8.33 0.38 10.12
C TRP A 89 9.07 1.32 9.17
N ASN A 90 8.73 1.21 7.90
CA ASN A 90 9.19 2.13 6.88
C ASN A 90 8.00 2.85 6.24
N HIS A 91 8.27 4.06 5.76
CA HIS A 91 7.26 4.93 5.18
C HIS A 91 7.74 5.47 3.83
N LEU A 92 6.87 5.41 2.83
CA LEU A 92 7.10 5.94 1.50
C LEU A 92 5.97 6.85 1.10
N PHE A 93 6.33 8.07 0.72
CA PHE A 93 5.44 8.94 -0.04
C PHE A 93 5.63 8.63 -1.53
N ASN A 94 4.57 8.17 -2.20
CA ASN A 94 4.62 7.75 -3.59
C ASN A 94 3.66 8.60 -4.43
N VAL A 95 4.16 9.11 -5.55
CA VAL A 95 3.36 9.79 -6.56
C VAL A 95 3.61 9.11 -7.90
N ASN A 96 2.56 8.54 -8.47
CA ASN A 96 2.60 7.91 -9.79
C ASN A 96 1.70 8.69 -10.76
N ILE A 97 2.22 9.05 -11.93
CA ILE A 97 1.48 9.82 -12.93
C ILE A 97 1.44 9.01 -14.22
N GLY A 98 0.24 8.62 -14.64
CA GLY A 98 -0.03 8.03 -15.95
C GLY A 98 -0.61 9.05 -16.91
N TYR A 99 -0.20 9.00 -18.18
CA TYR A 99 -0.77 9.78 -19.28
C TYR A 99 -1.32 8.81 -20.34
N TYR A 100 -2.59 8.99 -20.71
CA TYR A 100 -3.32 8.14 -21.65
C TYR A 100 -3.76 8.97 -22.85
N PHE A 101 -3.43 8.49 -24.06
CA PHE A 101 -3.73 9.14 -25.34
C PHE A 101 -4.84 8.42 -26.11
#